data_AF-A0ABD5W7F6-F1
#
_entry.id   AF-A0ABD5W7F6-F1
#
_cell.length_a   1.000
_cell.length_b   1.000
_cell.length_c   1.000
_cell.angle_alpha   90.00
_cell.angle_beta   90.00
_cell.angle_gamma   90.00
#
_symmetry.space_group_name_H-M   'P 1'
#
loop_
_entity.id
_entity.type
_entity.pdbx_description
1 polymer ?
#
loop_
_entity_poly.entity_id
_entity_poly.type
_entity_poly.pdbx_seq_one_letter_code
_entity_poly.pdbx_strand_id
1 'polypeptide(L)'
;MERSHITDDDQGKPVVDSHGEQIGMVTEVRSGTAYVDADPGLADTIRSKLGWGDADQDDYPLEENRIHTITDDEIRLKDEM
;
A
#
# COMPACT_ATOMS: atom_id res chain seq x y z
N MET A 1 -18.40 4.78 3.40
CA MET A 1 -18.36 3.65 4.36
C MET A 1 -16.92 3.23 4.46
N GLU A 2 -16.31 3.28 5.65
CA GLU A 2 -14.94 2.81 5.87
C GLU A 2 -14.94 1.28 5.95
N ARG A 3 -14.15 0.62 5.11
CA ARG A 3 -14.01 -0.84 5.05
C ARG A 3 -12.56 -1.18 5.40
N SER A 4 -12.34 -2.21 6.22
CA SER A 4 -10.99 -2.64 6.62
C SER A 4 -10.45 -3.80 5.80
N HIS A 5 -11.16 -4.22 4.75
CA HIS A 5 -10.81 -5.37 3.94
C HIS A 5 -10.52 -4.92 2.51
N ILE A 6 -9.35 -5.29 2.00
CA ILE A 6 -8.95 -4.97 0.63
C ILE A 6 -9.60 -5.96 -0.33
N THR A 7 -10.21 -5.43 -1.37
CA THR A 7 -10.92 -6.23 -2.37
C THR A 7 -10.40 -5.92 -3.76
N ASP A 8 -10.81 -6.72 -4.75
CA ASP A 8 -10.52 -6.47 -6.16
C ASP A 8 -10.97 -5.07 -6.62
N ASP A 9 -12.00 -4.51 -5.97
CA ASP A 9 -12.48 -3.13 -6.18
C ASP A 9 -11.45 -2.06 -5.77
N ASP A 10 -10.47 -2.42 -4.94
CA ASP A 10 -9.38 -1.55 -4.52
C ASP A 10 -8.16 -1.61 -5.48
N GLN A 11 -8.22 -2.43 -6.53
CA GLN A 11 -7.21 -2.42 -7.59
C GLN A 11 -7.22 -1.09 -8.34
N GLY A 12 -6.03 -0.57 -8.63
CA GLY A 12 -5.83 0.72 -9.28
C GLY A 12 -5.94 1.92 -8.33
N LYS A 13 -6.21 1.71 -7.04
CA LYS A 13 -6.24 2.82 -6.08
C LYS A 13 -4.84 3.29 -5.73
N PRO A 14 -4.64 4.62 -5.60
CA PRO A 14 -3.42 5.17 -5.06
C PRO A 14 -3.24 4.76 -3.59
N VAL A 15 -2.03 4.31 -3.29
CA VAL A 15 -1.60 4.01 -1.92
C VAL A 15 -0.84 5.22 -1.40
N VAL A 16 -1.32 5.73 -0.28
CA VAL A 16 -0.73 6.86 0.41
C VAL A 16 -0.24 6.44 1.80
N ASP A 17 0.78 7.13 2.28
CA ASP A 17 1.24 6.94 3.65
C ASP A 17 0.34 7.68 4.66
N SER A 18 0.58 7.44 5.94
CA SER A 18 0.15 8.25 7.08
C SER A 18 0.26 9.76 6.86
N HIS A 19 1.24 10.24 6.09
CA HIS A 19 1.40 11.66 5.77
C HIS A 19 0.52 12.16 4.61
N GLY A 20 -0.21 11.27 3.92
CA GLY A 20 -0.97 11.58 2.70
C GLY A 20 -0.08 11.67 1.45
N GLU A 21 1.16 11.18 1.54
CA GLU A 21 2.08 11.12 0.42
C GLU A 21 1.81 9.88 -0.41
N GLN A 22 1.63 10.04 -1.72
CA GLN A 22 1.41 8.93 -2.65
C GLN A 22 2.71 8.14 -2.82
N ILE A 23 2.65 6.88 -2.43
CA ILE A 23 3.78 5.95 -2.46
C ILE A 23 3.76 5.12 -3.72
N GLY A 24 2.56 4.82 -4.22
CA GLY A 24 2.38 3.90 -5.33
C GLY A 24 0.92 3.67 -5.66
N MET A 25 0.66 2.62 -6.44
CA MET A 25 -0.67 2.21 -6.88
C MET A 25 -0.87 0.71 -6.72
N VAL A 26 -2.08 0.30 -6.31
CA VAL A 26 -2.41 -1.13 -6.28
C VAL A 26 -2.49 -1.67 -7.70
N THR A 27 -1.62 -2.61 -8.05
CA THR A 27 -1.62 -3.30 -9.35
C THR A 27 -2.48 -4.54 -9.34
N GLU A 28 -2.48 -5.29 -8.23
CA GLU A 28 -3.23 -6.53 -8.11
C GLU A 28 -3.73 -6.78 -6.67
N VAL A 29 -4.78 -7.58 -6.48
CA VAL A 29 -5.19 -8.07 -5.15
C VAL A 29 -5.33 -9.59 -5.23
N ARG A 30 -4.56 -10.33 -4.42
CA ARG A 30 -4.67 -11.79 -4.31
C ARG A 30 -4.88 -12.22 -2.86
N SER A 31 -5.90 -13.04 -2.62
CA SER A 31 -6.20 -13.60 -1.28
C SER A 31 -6.27 -12.56 -0.15
N GLY A 32 -6.77 -11.35 -0.42
CA GLY A 32 -6.82 -10.28 0.58
C GLY A 32 -5.48 -9.58 0.84
N THR A 33 -4.47 -9.82 -0.02
CA THR A 33 -3.21 -9.08 -0.06
C THR A 33 -3.20 -8.22 -1.32
N ALA A 34 -3.07 -6.91 -1.16
CA ALA A 34 -2.85 -6.02 -2.30
C ALA A 34 -1.39 -6.05 -2.71
N TYR A 35 -1.13 -5.87 -3.99
CA TYR A 35 0.19 -5.71 -4.58
C TYR A 35 0.30 -4.27 -5.02
N VAL A 36 1.31 -3.57 -4.54
CA VAL A 36 1.49 -2.14 -4.75
C VAL A 36 2.76 -1.93 -5.55
N ASP A 37 2.61 -1.34 -6.72
CA ASP A 37 3.74 -0.82 -7.49
C ASP A 37 4.16 0.50 -6.83
N ALA A 38 5.33 0.48 -6.18
CA ALA A 38 5.85 1.63 -5.44
C ALA A 38 6.79 2.43 -6.33
N ASP A 39 6.57 3.74 -6.38
CA ASP A 39 7.40 4.62 -7.18
C ASP A 39 8.82 4.64 -6.56
N PRO A 40 9.89 4.36 -7.34
CA PRO A 40 11.23 4.16 -6.79
C PRO A 40 11.78 5.37 -6.01
N GLY A 41 11.23 6.56 -6.23
CA GLY A 41 11.58 7.76 -5.47
C GLY A 41 11.03 7.82 -4.03
N LEU A 42 9.89 7.19 -3.74
CA LEU A 42 9.27 7.15 -2.41
C LEU A 42 9.39 5.80 -1.72
N ALA A 43 9.52 4.73 -2.50
CA ALA A 43 9.77 3.38 -2.00
C ALA A 43 10.99 3.32 -1.07
N ASP A 44 12.01 4.15 -1.27
CA ASP A 44 13.24 4.17 -0.46
C ASP A 44 12.96 4.48 1.03
N THR A 45 12.07 5.44 1.30
CA THR A 45 11.71 5.85 2.67
C THR A 45 10.84 4.81 3.35
N ILE A 46 9.92 4.21 2.61
CA ILE A 46 8.98 3.21 3.14
C ILE A 46 9.59 1.82 3.20
N ARG A 47 10.48 1.43 2.29
CA ARG A 47 11.29 0.21 2.42
C ARG A 47 12.01 0.18 3.76
N SER A 48 12.65 1.29 4.11
CA SER A 48 13.39 1.42 5.36
C SER A 48 12.49 1.30 6.59
N LYS A 49 11.24 1.81 6.52
CA LYS A 49 10.27 1.77 7.62
C LYS A 49 9.48 0.46 7.72
N LEU A 50 8.99 -0.07 6.60
CA LEU A 50 8.13 -1.26 6.50
C LEU A 50 8.91 -2.58 6.38
N GLY A 51 10.23 -2.52 6.25
CA GLY A 51 11.09 -3.70 6.11
C GLY A 51 10.83 -4.46 4.80
N TRP A 52 10.34 -3.79 3.76
CA TRP A 52 10.31 -4.33 2.41
C TRP A 52 11.77 -4.45 1.96
N GLY A 53 12.33 -5.66 2.04
CA GLY A 53 13.73 -5.92 1.69
C GLY A 53 14.04 -5.49 0.26
N ASP A 54 15.33 -5.46 -0.10
CA ASP A 54 15.89 -5.18 -1.44
C ASP A 54 15.43 -6.16 -2.54
N ALA A 55 14.14 -6.47 -2.59
CA ALA A 55 13.54 -7.17 -3.69
C ALA A 55 13.43 -6.15 -4.84
N ASP A 56 14.16 -6.40 -5.92
CA ASP A 56 13.88 -5.92 -7.29
C ASP A 56 12.49 -6.43 -7.77
N GLN A 57 11.46 -6.27 -6.93
CA GLN A 57 10.08 -6.55 -7.25
C GLN A 57 9.40 -5.19 -7.40
N ASP A 58 8.88 -4.95 -8.61
CA ASP A 58 8.06 -3.78 -8.92
C ASP A 58 6.84 -3.73 -7.96
N ASP A 59 6.25 -4.90 -7.66
CA ASP A 59 5.07 -5.04 -6.81
C ASP A 59 5.36 -5.52 -5.37
N TYR A 60 4.91 -4.76 -4.36
CA TYR A 60 5.03 -5.10 -2.94
C TYR A 60 3.72 -5.62 -2.35
N PRO A 61 3.72 -6.77 -1.64
CA PRO A 61 2.54 -7.25 -0.95
C PRO A 61 2.22 -6.36 0.27
N LEU A 62 1.08 -5.71 0.21
CA LEU A 62 0.45 -4.92 1.25
C LEU A 62 -0.69 -5.71 1.91
N GLU A 63 -0.45 -6.11 3.16
CA GLU A 63 -1.43 -6.79 4.00
C GLU A 63 -2.40 -5.79 4.65
N GLU A 64 -3.67 -6.19 4.81
CA GLU A 64 -4.71 -5.36 5.46
C GLU A 64 -4.34 -4.89 6.88
N ASN A 65 -3.51 -5.64 7.61
CA ASN A 65 -3.06 -5.27 8.94
C ASN A 65 -2.24 -3.97 8.97
N ARG A 66 -1.53 -3.69 7.87
CA ARG A 66 -0.71 -2.48 7.68
C ARG A 66 -1.52 -1.30 7.15
N ILE A 67 -2.78 -1.50 6.79
CA ILE A 67 -3.66 -0.46 6.28
C ILE A 67 -4.34 0.23 7.46
N HIS A 68 -4.22 1.55 7.53
CA HIS A 68 -4.91 2.36 8.51
C HIS A 68 -6.37 2.50 8.13
N THR A 69 -6.61 2.94 6.90
CA THR A 69 -7.94 3.30 6.39
C THR A 69 -7.95 3.10 4.88
N ILE A 70 -8.98 2.41 4.39
CA ILE A 70 -9.30 2.35 2.96
C ILE A 70 -10.42 3.36 2.71
N THR A 71 -10.17 4.33 1.85
CA THR A 71 -11.19 5.24 1.34
C THR A 71 -11.61 4.84 -0.07
N ASP A 72 -12.63 5.52 -0.61
CA ASP A 72 -13.09 5.27 -1.98
C ASP A 72 -12.05 5.73 -3.01
N ASP A 73 -11.27 6.76 -2.68
CA ASP A 73 -10.24 7.34 -3.55
C ASP A 73 -8.82 6.78 -3.30
N GLU A 74 -8.45 6.49 -2.05
CA GLU A 74 -7.08 6.16 -1.67
C GLU A 74 -6.97 5.17 -0.49
N ILE A 75 -5.84 4.46 -0.43
CA ILE A 75 -5.51 3.51 0.65
C ILE A 75 -4.44 4.12 1.53
N ARG A 76 -4.72 4.32 2.81
CA ARG A 76 -3.79 4.92 3.77
C ARG A 76 -3.12 3.87 4.64
N LEU A 77 -1.79 3.90 4.70
CA LEU A 77 -0.99 3.01 5.55
C LEU A 77 -0.98 3.45 7.01
N LYS A 78 -0.76 2.50 7.93
CA LYS A 78 -0.44 2.78 9.33
C LYS A 78 1.05 3.11 9.46
N ASP A 79 1.37 4.23 10.10
CA ASP A 79 2.70 4.45 10.67
C ASP A 79 2.80 3.57 11.92
N GLU A 80 3.59 2.50 11.87
CA GLU A 80 4.02 1.82 13.09
C GLU A 80 5.20 2.61 13.67
N MET A 81 4.91 3.50 14.63
CA MET A 81 5.91 4.14 15.48
C MET A 81 6.38 3.24 16.61
#